data_AF-A0AAD8ED01-F1
#
_entry.id   AF-A0AAD8ED01-F1
#
_cell.length_a   1.000
_cell.length_b   1.000
_cell.length_c   1.000
_cell.angle_alpha   90.00
_cell.angle_beta   90.00
_cell.angle_gamma   90.00
#
_symmetry.space_group_name_H-M   'P 1'
#
loop_
_entity.id
_entity.type
_entity.pdbx_description
1 polymer ?
#
loop_
_entity_poly.entity_id
_entity_poly.type
_entity_poly.pdbx_seq_one_letter_code
_entity_poly.pdbx_strand_id
1 'polypeptide(L)' 'LMRAPLKPVEVPKCMQDGEKFIKWDEDSGVGTPVTLRVDKNGFYLYWVDQNKEAELSKLSLLKLSC' A
#
# COMPACT_ATOMS: atom_id res chain seq x y z
N LEU A 1 13.87 29.18 18.14
CA LEU A 1 13.37 28.49 16.92
C LEU A 1 12.02 27.87 17.26
N MET A 2 10.91 28.43 16.77
CA MET A 2 9.60 27.79 16.90
C MET A 2 9.52 26.66 15.86
N ARG A 3 9.37 25.40 16.32
CA ARG A 3 9.11 24.26 15.42
C ARG A 3 7.63 24.29 15.02
N ALA A 4 7.36 24.18 13.73
CA ALA A 4 6.00 23.95 13.26
C ALA A 4 5.48 22.60 13.80
N PRO A 5 4.23 22.53 14.30
CA PRO A 5 3.65 21.28 14.75
C PRO A 5 3.47 20.33 13.56
N LEU A 6 3.90 19.08 13.73
CA LEU A 6 3.65 18.02 12.75
C LEU A 6 2.16 17.69 12.76
N LYS A 7 1.54 17.66 11.58
CA LYS A 7 0.17 17.17 11.43
C LYS A 7 0.18 15.64 11.41
N PRO A 8 -0.82 14.97 12.01
CA PRO A 8 -1.03 13.55 11.82
C PRO A 8 -1.17 13.23 10.32
N VAL A 9 -0.67 12.06 9.92
CA VAL A 9 -0.90 11.54 8.56
C VAL A 9 -2.36 11.12 8.46
N GLU A 10 -3.08 11.65 7.48
CA GLU A 10 -4.42 11.21 7.11
C GLU A 10 -4.34 10.43 5.81
N VAL A 11 -4.73 9.15 5.86
CA VAL A 11 -4.77 8.30 4.66
C VAL A 11 -6.07 8.59 3.90
N PRO A 12 -6.01 8.98 2.61
CA PRO A 12 -7.20 9.21 1.80
C PRO A 12 -8.12 7.99 1.77
N LYS A 13 -9.45 8.21 1.81
CA LYS A 13 -10.44 7.11 1.81
C LYS A 13 -10.28 6.18 0.61
N CYS A 14 -9.96 6.71 -0.57
CA CYS A 14 -9.72 5.88 -1.77
C CYS A 14 -8.58 4.87 -1.59
N MET A 15 -7.53 5.22 -0.83
CA MET A 15 -6.43 4.29 -0.52
C MET A 15 -6.84 3.23 0.51
N GLN A 16 -7.79 3.54 1.40
CA GLN A 16 -8.33 2.59 2.39
C GLN A 16 -9.35 1.63 1.75
N ASP A 17 -10.23 2.17 0.90
CA ASP A 17 -11.22 1.42 0.13
C ASP A 17 -10.53 0.46 -0.85
N GLY A 18 -9.37 0.88 -1.37
CA GLY A 18 -8.48 0.11 -2.21
C GLY A 18 -8.76 0.24 -3.69
N GLU A 19 -7.75 -0.09 -4.49
CA GLU A 19 -7.82 -0.02 -5.96
C GLU A 19 -7.26 -1.30 -6.58
N LYS A 20 -7.74 -1.64 -7.79
CA LYS A 20 -7.33 -2.85 -8.51
C LYS A 20 -6.01 -2.63 -9.24
N PHE A 21 -5.09 -3.58 -9.07
CA PHE A 21 -3.78 -3.59 -9.73
C PHE A 21 -3.42 -4.99 -10.23
N ILE A 22 -2.36 -5.07 -11.01
CA ILE A 22 -1.68 -6.32 -11.38
C ILE A 22 -0.36 -6.37 -10.62
N LYS A 23 -0.19 -7.35 -9.74
CA LYS A 23 1.11 -7.68 -9.14
C LYS A 23 1.91 -8.48 -10.16
N TRP A 24 2.97 -7.87 -10.68
CA TRP A 24 3.87 -8.53 -11.64
C TRP A 24 5.01 -9.22 -10.91
N ASP A 25 5.31 -10.45 -11.32
CA ASP A 25 6.46 -11.21 -10.87
C ASP A 25 7.43 -11.37 -12.06
N GLU A 26 8.61 -10.78 -11.95
CA GLU A 26 9.59 -10.74 -13.04
C GLU A 26 10.18 -12.12 -13.36
N ASP A 27 10.33 -12.98 -12.36
CA ASP A 27 10.95 -14.31 -12.51
C ASP A 27 10.03 -15.27 -13.27
N SER A 28 8.73 -15.20 -12.99
CA SER A 28 7.71 -16.04 -13.64
C SER A 28 7.05 -15.40 -14.86
N GLY A 29 7.12 -14.07 -15.00
CA GLY A 29 6.37 -13.31 -16.00
C GLY A 29 4.84 -13.36 -15.80
N VAL A 30 4.39 -13.73 -14.59
CA VAL A 30 2.96 -13.87 -14.28
C VAL A 30 2.45 -12.58 -13.63
N GLY A 31 1.30 -12.10 -14.11
CA GLY A 31 0.55 -11.02 -13.50
C GLY A 31 -0.62 -11.55 -12.66
N THR A 32 -0.64 -11.23 -11.37
CA THR A 32 -1.74 -11.59 -10.46
C THR A 32 -2.64 -10.38 -10.19
N PRO A 33 -3.95 -10.44 -10.51
CA PRO A 33 -4.88 -9.39 -10.12
C PRO A 33 -5.02 -9.28 -8.61
N VAL A 34 -4.85 -8.08 -8.08
CA VAL A 34 -4.94 -7.81 -6.64
C VAL A 34 -5.74 -6.54 -6.35
N THR A 35 -6.26 -6.43 -5.14
CA THR A 35 -6.76 -5.16 -4.60
C THR A 35 -5.75 -4.62 -3.59
N LEU A 36 -5.15 -3.47 -3.88
CA LEU A 36 -4.14 -2.81 -3.03
C LEU A 36 -4.81 -1.81 -2.10
N ARG A 37 -4.42 -1.80 -0.82
CA ARG A 37 -4.99 -0.97 0.24
C ARG A 37 -3.93 -0.46 1.21
N VAL A 38 -4.22 0.66 1.86
CA VAL A 38 -3.43 1.22 2.96
C VAL A 38 -4.25 1.18 4.24
N ASP A 39 -3.64 0.82 5.38
CA ASP A 39 -4.33 0.87 6.67
C ASP A 39 -4.63 2.31 7.10
N LYS A 40 -5.63 2.50 7.97
CA LYS A 40 -6.06 3.85 8.38
C LYS A 40 -4.95 4.73 8.97
N ASN A 41 -3.91 4.13 9.54
CA ASN A 41 -2.83 4.85 10.21
C ASN A 41 -1.62 5.10 9.27
N GLY A 42 -1.63 4.57 8.05
CA GLY A 42 -0.56 4.78 7.07
C GLY A 42 0.75 4.06 7.41
N PHE A 43 0.68 2.92 8.09
CA PHE A 43 1.86 2.10 8.43
C PHE A 43 2.05 0.93 7.46
N TYR A 44 0.96 0.43 6.89
CA TYR A 44 0.94 -0.79 6.10
C TYR A 44 0.25 -0.59 4.76
N LEU A 45 0.88 -1.17 3.75
CA LEU A 45 0.31 -1.44 2.44
C LEU A 45 0.00 -2.94 2.41
N TYR A 46 -1.16 -3.33 1.94
CA TYR A 46 -1.49 -4.74 1.77
C TYR A 46 -2.26 -4.96 0.49
N TRP A 47 -2.09 -6.13 -0.09
CA TRP A 47 -2.85 -6.56 -1.25
C TRP A 47 -3.56 -7.87 -0.97
N VAL A 48 -4.76 -7.98 -1.54
CA VAL A 48 -5.59 -9.18 -1.46
C VAL A 48 -5.79 -9.72 -2.86
N ASP A 49 -5.47 -10.99 -3.07
CA ASP A 49 -5.66 -11.68 -4.34
C ASP A 49 -7.09 -12.22 -4.51
N GLN A 50 -7.35 -12.89 -5.64
CA GLN A 50 -8.62 -13.56 -5.92
C GLN A 50 -8.97 -14.70 -4.95
N ASN A 51 -7.99 -15.27 -4.25
CA ASN A 51 -8.17 -16.34 -3.27
C ASN A 51 -8.46 -15.80 -1.86
N LYS A 52 -8.51 -14.46 -1.71
CA LYS A 52 -8.63 -13.75 -0.42
C LYS A 52 -7.39 -13.91 0.47
N GLU A 53 -6.26 -14.28 -0.11
CA GLU A 53 -4.98 -14.27 0.60
C GLU A 53 -4.45 -12.84 0.65
N ALA A 54 -4.08 -12.39 1.85
CA ALA A 54 -3.60 -11.04 2.08
C ALA A 54 -2.10 -11.06 2.41
N GLU A 55 -1.33 -10.23 1.72
CA GLU A 55 0.08 -10.02 1.99
C GLU A 55 0.30 -8.59 2.49
N LEU A 56 1.11 -8.45 3.55
CA LEU A 56 1.31 -7.21 4.29
C LEU A 56 2.74 -6.68 4.11
N SER A 57 2.86 -5.40 3.74
CA SER A 57 4.12 -4.70 3.58
C SER A 57 4.18 -3.44 4.43
N LYS A 58 5.34 -3.16 5.05
CA LYS A 58 5.55 -1.93 5.82
C LYS A 58 5.84 -0.76 4.88
N LEU A 59 5.02 0.29 4.95
CA LEU A 59 5.19 1.50 4.14
C LEU A 59 6.54 2.20 4.40
N SER A 60 7.06 2.13 5.64
CA SER A 60 8.34 2.74 6.01
C SER A 60 9.56 2.14 5.30
N LEU A 61 9.42 0.97 4.68
CA LEU A 61 10.49 0.29 3.94
C LEU A 61 10.40 0.52 2.42
N LEU A 62 9.31 1.13 1.94
CA LEU A 62 9.15 1.42 0.52
C LEU A 62 10.09 2.55 0.12
N LYS A 63 10.96 2.27 -0.85
CA LYS A 63 11.69 3.29 -1.57
C LYS A 63 10.87 3.72 -2.77
N LEU A 64 10.47 4.98 -2.78
CA LEU A 64 9.95 5.62 -3.98
C LEU A 64 11.16 6.12 -4.76
N SER A 65 11.42 5.53 -5.92
CA SER A 65 12.30 6.14 -6.92
C SER A 65 11.49 7.23 -7.62
N CYS A 66 11.88 8.49 -7.42
CA CYS A 66 11.43 9.59 -8.28
C CYS A 66 12.30 9.71 -9.53
#